data_AF-A0A6J8APD3-F1
#
_entry.id   AF-A0A6J8APD3-F1
#
_cell.length_a   1.000
_cell.length_b   1.000
_cell.length_c   1.000
_cell.angle_alpha   90.00
_cell.angle_beta   90.00
_cell.angle_gamma   90.00
#
_symmetry.space_group_name_H-M   'P 1'
#
loop_
_entity.id
_entity.type
_entity.pdbx_description
1 polymer ?
#
loop_
_entity_poly.entity_id
_entity_poly.type
_entity_poly.pdbx_seq_one_letter_code
_entity_poly.pdbx_strand_id
1 'polypeptide(L)'
;MNNAISLGIRKQTSIPMTKDLKDEIINWRFLDSWTGKLEWKKERHLVVNIYTDASMYKLGGYFKINDREHKVGDSWAQEMLSLPIMVLEAKALLNVLRSIREDIKGSRVDANVDNQALIGAWNNEGSKSMILNSTLKDIFQLTLDLDVMLNLHFVPSKLNLADEPSRKLSKSDATLDNETWYKIQEYFGGNTGHTIDLMEQANASISVKQATPLMFSKLGKLCRHLSYRVSVEVDRISKFLYARDLAYFSILSHSDRRGGDLGLLTADRCLQMPDSDGIFVSQTADKVSTLDNPRNFIVLPSKDSDICPVKNFKKYITNAKELNITFMEGYVFRIRDKGSRTIVNEPVTSSCMTET
;
A
#
# COMPACT_ATOMS: atom_id res chain seq x y z
N MET A 1 -17.32 -8.48 -29.22
CA MET A 1 -17.86 -9.14 -30.42
C MET A 1 -19.21 -8.53 -30.86
N ASN A 2 -19.95 -7.90 -29.95
CA ASN A 2 -21.28 -7.34 -30.20
C ASN A 2 -21.37 -6.24 -31.27
N ASN A 3 -20.35 -5.39 -31.44
CA ASN A 3 -20.35 -4.42 -32.54
C ASN A 3 -20.24 -5.10 -33.91
N ALA A 4 -19.37 -6.11 -34.02
CA ALA A 4 -19.22 -6.92 -35.24
C ALA A 4 -20.53 -7.64 -35.58
N ILE A 5 -21.12 -8.31 -34.60
CA ILE A 5 -22.38 -9.06 -34.72
C ILE A 5 -23.54 -8.10 -35.04
N SER A 6 -23.66 -6.99 -34.32
CA SER A 6 -24.71 -5.99 -34.56
C SER A 6 -24.60 -5.33 -35.93
N LEU A 7 -23.39 -5.10 -36.45
CA LEU A 7 -23.19 -4.55 -37.79
C LEU A 7 -23.48 -5.59 -38.87
N GLY A 8 -23.10 -6.85 -38.64
CA GLY A 8 -23.33 -7.94 -39.59
C GLY A 8 -24.77 -8.41 -39.70
N ILE A 9 -25.53 -8.38 -38.60
CA ILE A 9 -26.96 -8.73 -38.62
C ILE A 9 -27.79 -7.65 -39.33
N ARG A 10 -27.40 -6.37 -39.21
CA ARG A 10 -28.16 -5.25 -39.80
C ARG A 10 -27.89 -5.00 -41.27
N LYS A 11 -26.76 -5.47 -41.79
CA LYS A 11 -26.36 -5.24 -43.17
C LYS A 11 -25.85 -6.55 -43.76
N GLN A 12 -26.56 -7.12 -44.73
CA GLN A 12 -26.08 -8.20 -45.60
C GLN A 12 -25.01 -7.70 -46.59
N THR A 13 -24.08 -6.88 -46.12
CA THR A 13 -22.99 -6.32 -46.92
C THR A 13 -21.68 -6.47 -46.16
N SER A 14 -20.58 -6.51 -46.92
CA SER A 14 -19.23 -6.57 -46.39
C SER A 14 -19.03 -5.48 -45.33
N ILE A 15 -18.71 -5.89 -44.09
CA ILE A 15 -18.44 -4.97 -42.99
C ILE A 15 -16.97 -4.54 -43.12
N PRO A 16 -16.68 -3.24 -43.29
CA PRO A 16 -15.29 -2.78 -43.32
C PRO A 16 -14.61 -3.06 -41.97
N MET A 17 -13.44 -3.70 -42.02
CA MET A 17 -12.62 -4.01 -40.86
C MET A 17 -11.94 -2.74 -40.36
N THR A 18 -12.62 -1.99 -39.48
CA THR A 18 -12.03 -0.81 -38.84
C THR A 18 -10.94 -1.21 -37.84
N LYS A 19 -10.07 -0.27 -37.47
CA LYS A 19 -9.04 -0.49 -36.44
C LYS A 19 -9.66 -0.95 -35.12
N ASP A 20 -10.70 -0.26 -34.65
CA ASP A 20 -11.37 -0.59 -33.39
C ASP A 20 -12.01 -1.99 -33.41
N LEU A 21 -12.60 -2.37 -34.55
CA LEU A 21 -13.17 -3.71 -34.74
C LEU A 21 -12.07 -4.77 -34.75
N LYS A 22 -10.95 -4.50 -35.42
CA LYS A 22 -9.79 -5.40 -35.42
C LYS A 22 -9.22 -5.58 -34.02
N ASP A 23 -9.03 -4.50 -33.27
CA ASP A 23 -8.51 -4.52 -31.90
C ASP A 23 -9.47 -5.25 -30.96
N GLU A 24 -10.79 -5.08 -31.14
CA GLU A 24 -11.80 -5.85 -30.42
C GLU A 24 -11.74 -7.34 -30.75
N ILE A 25 -11.62 -7.72 -32.02
CA ILE A 25 -11.48 -9.13 -32.42
C ILE A 25 -10.20 -9.72 -31.82
N ILE A 26 -9.08 -9.02 -31.89
CA ILE A 26 -7.81 -9.46 -31.31
C ILE A 26 -7.96 -9.71 -29.80
N ASN A 27 -8.62 -8.80 -29.08
CA ASN A 27 -8.88 -8.95 -27.64
C ASN A 27 -9.62 -10.25 -27.32
N TRP A 28 -10.66 -10.60 -28.10
CA TRP A 28 -11.45 -11.81 -27.85
C TRP A 28 -10.81 -13.10 -28.37
N ARG A 29 -9.84 -12.99 -29.29
CA ARG A 29 -9.02 -14.11 -29.75
C ARG A 29 -7.94 -14.52 -28.73
N PHE A 30 -7.97 -14.00 -27.50
CA PHE A 30 -7.01 -14.38 -26.45
C PHE A 30 -6.96 -15.90 -26.21
N LEU A 31 -8.04 -16.65 -26.47
CA LEU A 31 -8.06 -18.11 -26.39
C LEU A 31 -7.04 -18.77 -27.33
N ASP A 32 -6.74 -18.16 -28.48
CA ASP A 32 -5.76 -18.69 -29.44
C ASP A 32 -4.33 -18.67 -28.85
N SER A 33 -4.05 -17.74 -27.94
CA SER A 33 -2.75 -17.57 -27.28
C SER A 33 -2.77 -17.99 -25.80
N TRP A 34 -3.91 -18.45 -25.28
CA TRP A 34 -4.05 -18.82 -23.89
C TRP A 34 -3.42 -20.19 -23.63
N THR A 35 -2.37 -20.21 -22.82
CA THR A 35 -1.65 -21.42 -22.39
C THR A 35 -1.94 -21.80 -20.94
N GLY A 36 -2.86 -21.08 -20.29
CA GLY A 36 -3.27 -21.33 -18.92
C GLY A 36 -4.12 -22.60 -18.78
N LYS A 37 -4.25 -23.07 -17.54
CA LYS A 37 -5.23 -24.06 -17.15
C LYS A 37 -6.10 -23.45 -16.04
N LEU A 38 -7.42 -23.58 -16.17
CA LEU A 38 -8.33 -23.33 -15.05
C LEU A 38 -8.51 -24.65 -14.31
N GLU A 39 -8.33 -24.63 -13.00
CA GLU A 39 -8.65 -25.80 -12.19
C GLU A 39 -10.18 -25.96 -12.12
N TRP A 40 -10.65 -27.18 -11.91
CA TRP A 40 -12.06 -27.38 -11.59
C TRP A 40 -12.39 -26.58 -10.34
N LYS A 41 -13.40 -25.71 -10.44
CA LYS A 41 -13.81 -24.85 -9.33
C LYS A 41 -14.15 -25.72 -8.14
N LYS A 42 -13.52 -25.41 -7.00
CA LYS A 42 -13.89 -26.03 -5.73
C LYS A 42 -15.29 -25.52 -5.38
N GLU A 43 -16.16 -26.38 -4.87
CA GLU A 43 -17.51 -26.04 -4.39
C GLU A 43 -17.50 -25.09 -3.15
N ARG A 44 -16.34 -24.52 -2.80
CA ARG A 44 -16.24 -23.45 -1.81
C ARG A 44 -16.91 -22.20 -2.36
N HIS A 45 -18.19 -22.08 -2.04
CA HIS A 45 -18.99 -20.88 -2.23
C HIS A 45 -18.55 -19.81 -1.23
N LEU A 46 -17.42 -19.13 -1.47
CA LEU A 46 -17.13 -17.88 -0.77
C LEU A 46 -17.97 -16.79 -1.42
N VAL A 47 -19.24 -16.66 -1.00
CA VAL A 47 -20.10 -15.57 -1.44
C VAL A 47 -19.58 -14.27 -0.81
N VAL A 48 -18.72 -13.58 -1.55
CA VAL A 48 -18.31 -12.22 -1.18
C VAL A 48 -19.36 -11.26 -1.73
N ASN A 49 -20.21 -10.76 -0.83
CA ASN A 49 -21.13 -9.68 -1.14
C ASN A 49 -20.34 -8.38 -1.25
N ILE A 50 -20.12 -7.93 -2.46
CA ILE A 50 -19.46 -6.66 -2.75
C ILE A 50 -20.54 -5.64 -3.08
N TYR A 51 -20.37 -4.42 -2.62
CA TYR A 51 -21.14 -3.26 -3.00
C TYR A 51 -20.14 -2.25 -3.52
N THR A 52 -20.41 -1.66 -4.67
CA THR A 52 -19.55 -0.61 -5.23
C THR A 52 -20.38 0.58 -5.65
N ASP A 53 -19.78 1.76 -5.54
CA ASP A 53 -20.39 2.99 -5.97
C ASP A 53 -19.32 3.99 -6.43
N ALA A 54 -19.72 4.99 -7.19
CA ALA A 54 -18.88 6.08 -7.61
C ALA A 54 -19.57 7.42 -7.39
N SER A 55 -18.79 8.40 -6.94
CA SER A 55 -19.16 9.81 -7.01
C SER A 55 -18.32 10.51 -8.07
N MET A 56 -18.58 11.81 -8.29
CA MET A 56 -17.82 12.64 -9.22
C MET A 56 -16.34 12.80 -8.82
N TYR A 57 -15.97 12.47 -7.58
CA TYR A 57 -14.62 12.72 -7.04
C TYR A 57 -13.98 11.49 -6.41
N LYS A 58 -14.74 10.45 -6.06
CA LYS A 58 -14.23 9.28 -5.34
C LYS A 58 -14.93 7.98 -5.76
N LEU A 59 -14.24 6.86 -5.59
CA LEU A 59 -14.79 5.52 -5.66
C LEU A 59 -15.06 4.98 -4.26
N GLY A 60 -16.07 4.13 -4.12
CA GLY A 60 -16.44 3.48 -2.88
C GLY A 60 -16.63 1.98 -3.07
N GLY A 61 -16.21 1.22 -2.07
CA GLY A 61 -16.44 -0.21 -1.97
C GLY A 61 -16.82 -0.59 -0.54
N TYR A 62 -17.79 -1.48 -0.42
CA TYR A 62 -18.13 -2.16 0.81
C TYR A 62 -18.18 -3.66 0.54
N PHE A 63 -17.52 -4.47 1.36
CA PHE A 63 -17.59 -5.92 1.20
C PHE A 63 -17.39 -6.64 2.52
N LYS A 64 -17.87 -7.88 2.58
CA LYS A 64 -17.73 -8.75 3.75
C LYS A 64 -16.97 -10.03 3.38
N ILE A 65 -15.82 -10.25 4.01
CA ILE A 65 -14.97 -11.45 3.81
C ILE A 65 -14.68 -12.05 5.19
N ASN A 66 -14.86 -13.37 5.36
CA ASN A 66 -14.61 -14.08 6.63
C ASN A 66 -15.28 -13.41 7.85
N ASP A 67 -16.53 -13.00 7.68
CA ASP A 67 -17.32 -12.26 8.67
C ASP A 67 -16.82 -10.86 9.09
N ARG A 68 -15.81 -10.32 8.40
CA ARG A 68 -15.32 -8.97 8.62
C ARG A 68 -15.84 -8.01 7.56
N GLU A 69 -16.32 -6.86 8.01
CA GLU A 69 -16.75 -5.78 7.14
C GLU A 69 -15.55 -4.91 6.75
N HIS A 70 -15.50 -4.56 5.47
CA HIS A 70 -14.47 -3.70 4.91
C HIS A 70 -15.14 -2.57 4.15
N LYS A 71 -14.71 -1.33 4.43
CA LYS A 71 -15.05 -0.13 3.69
C LYS A 71 -13.79 0.41 3.06
N VAL A 72 -13.78 0.52 1.75
CA VAL A 72 -12.67 1.05 0.98
C VAL A 72 -13.17 2.20 0.11
N GLY A 73 -12.30 3.16 -0.16
CA GLY A 73 -12.61 4.25 -1.06
C GLY A 73 -11.36 5.04 -1.37
N ASP A 74 -11.30 5.58 -2.58
CA ASP A 74 -10.13 6.30 -3.08
C ASP A 74 -10.54 7.37 -4.10
N SER A 75 -9.73 8.42 -4.20
CA SER A 75 -10.00 9.53 -5.10
C SER A 75 -9.76 9.14 -6.56
N TRP A 76 -10.55 9.70 -7.46
CA TRP A 76 -10.32 9.52 -8.88
C TRP A 76 -9.08 10.28 -9.34
N ALA A 77 -8.28 9.67 -10.21
CA ALA A 77 -7.27 10.40 -10.96
C ALA A 77 -7.94 11.47 -11.86
N GLN A 78 -7.23 12.56 -12.14
CA GLN A 78 -7.81 13.74 -12.80
C GLN A 78 -8.41 13.42 -14.17
N GLU A 79 -7.81 12.50 -14.92
CA GLU A 79 -8.30 12.03 -16.22
C GLU A 79 -9.66 11.32 -16.12
N MET A 80 -9.94 10.68 -14.99
CA MET A 80 -11.18 9.94 -14.77
C MET A 80 -12.36 10.88 -14.48
N LEU A 81 -12.12 12.09 -13.96
CA LEU A 81 -13.16 13.07 -13.62
C LEU A 81 -14.00 13.51 -14.83
N SER A 82 -13.46 13.33 -16.05
CA SER A 82 -14.15 13.64 -17.31
C SER A 82 -15.09 12.53 -17.78
N LEU A 83 -15.04 11.35 -17.16
CA LEU A 83 -15.79 10.18 -17.62
C LEU A 83 -17.25 10.24 -17.16
N PRO A 84 -18.18 9.68 -17.96
CA PRO A 84 -19.57 9.53 -17.54
C PRO A 84 -19.69 8.70 -16.26
N ILE A 85 -20.64 9.04 -15.38
CA ILE A 85 -20.85 8.36 -14.10
C ILE A 85 -21.01 6.84 -14.24
N MET A 86 -21.71 6.39 -15.29
CA MET A 86 -21.87 4.97 -15.62
C MET A 86 -20.53 4.24 -15.88
N VAL A 87 -19.49 4.95 -16.33
CA VAL A 87 -18.15 4.39 -16.52
C VAL A 87 -17.39 4.39 -15.19
N LEU A 88 -17.55 5.44 -14.39
CA LEU A 88 -16.93 5.53 -13.05
C LEU A 88 -17.44 4.43 -12.12
N GLU A 89 -18.74 4.15 -12.11
CA GLU A 89 -19.34 3.04 -11.35
C GLU A 89 -18.78 1.68 -11.80
N ALA A 90 -18.63 1.46 -13.11
CA ALA A 90 -17.99 0.24 -13.63
C ALA A 90 -16.51 0.13 -13.25
N LYS A 91 -15.79 1.26 -13.25
CA LYS A 91 -14.41 1.32 -12.78
C LYS A 91 -14.29 1.13 -11.27
N ALA A 92 -15.29 1.56 -10.49
CA ALA A 92 -15.34 1.32 -9.05
C ALA A 92 -15.40 -0.19 -8.78
N LEU A 93 -16.27 -0.92 -9.48
CA LEU A 93 -16.28 -2.40 -9.43
C LEU A 93 -14.92 -3.00 -9.76
N LEU A 94 -14.31 -2.59 -10.87
CA LEU A 94 -13.00 -3.08 -11.30
C LEU A 94 -11.92 -2.84 -10.23
N ASN A 95 -11.86 -1.64 -9.64
CA ASN A 95 -10.87 -1.30 -8.63
C ASN A 95 -11.09 -2.05 -7.32
N VAL A 96 -12.35 -2.23 -6.89
CA VAL A 96 -12.66 -3.02 -5.70
C VAL A 96 -12.24 -4.48 -5.90
N LEU A 97 -12.57 -5.10 -7.05
CA LEU A 97 -12.14 -6.47 -7.37
C LEU A 97 -10.60 -6.59 -7.38
N ARG A 98 -9.87 -5.61 -7.92
CA ARG A 98 -8.40 -5.58 -7.89
C ARG A 98 -7.84 -5.49 -6.48
N SER A 99 -8.51 -4.75 -5.59
CA SER A 99 -8.05 -4.56 -4.21
C SER A 99 -8.11 -5.83 -3.36
N ILE A 100 -9.06 -6.73 -3.66
CA ILE A 100 -9.28 -8.00 -2.95
C ILE A 100 -8.88 -9.23 -3.76
N ARG A 101 -8.08 -9.05 -4.82
CA ARG A 101 -7.79 -10.09 -5.82
C ARG A 101 -7.26 -11.40 -5.22
N GLU A 102 -6.49 -11.31 -4.14
CA GLU A 102 -5.90 -12.48 -3.48
C GLU A 102 -6.96 -13.25 -2.68
N ASP A 103 -7.96 -12.55 -2.13
CA ASP A 103 -9.04 -13.13 -1.33
C ASP A 103 -10.12 -13.79 -2.19
N ILE A 104 -10.36 -13.27 -3.40
CA ILE A 104 -11.43 -13.76 -4.30
C ILE A 104 -10.94 -14.77 -5.35
N LYS A 105 -9.64 -15.07 -5.41
CA LYS A 105 -9.10 -15.96 -6.45
C LYS A 105 -9.74 -17.36 -6.39
N GLY A 106 -10.24 -17.84 -7.53
CA GLY A 106 -10.89 -19.15 -7.67
C GLY A 106 -12.27 -19.22 -7.00
N SER A 107 -12.91 -18.08 -6.73
CA SER A 107 -14.19 -18.00 -6.00
C SER A 107 -15.35 -17.52 -6.88
N ARG A 108 -16.57 -17.63 -6.33
CA ARG A 108 -17.77 -17.00 -6.88
C ARG A 108 -18.03 -15.70 -6.13
N VAL A 109 -18.12 -14.60 -6.86
CA VAL A 109 -18.34 -13.26 -6.31
C VAL A 109 -19.71 -12.75 -6.74
N ASP A 110 -20.53 -12.36 -5.78
CA ASP A 110 -21.84 -11.75 -6.02
C ASP A 110 -21.71 -10.25 -5.70
N ALA A 111 -21.66 -9.41 -6.74
CA ALA A 111 -21.48 -7.96 -6.60
C ALA A 111 -22.80 -7.22 -6.82
N ASN A 112 -23.14 -6.34 -5.88
CA ASN A 112 -24.31 -5.49 -5.87
C ASN A 112 -23.91 -4.11 -6.39
N VAL A 113 -24.52 -3.69 -7.49
CA VAL A 113 -24.25 -2.41 -8.15
C VAL A 113 -25.57 -1.73 -8.49
N ASP A 114 -25.63 -0.41 -8.45
CA ASP A 114 -26.81 0.35 -8.88
C ASP A 114 -26.78 0.72 -10.37
N ASN A 115 -25.64 0.49 -11.03
CA ASN A 115 -25.45 0.67 -12.46
C ASN A 115 -26.15 -0.41 -13.30
N GLN A 116 -27.40 -0.18 -13.67
CA GLN A 116 -28.14 -1.09 -14.55
C GLN A 116 -27.53 -1.22 -15.95
N ALA A 117 -26.85 -0.20 -16.46
CA ALA A 117 -26.19 -0.26 -17.77
C ALA A 117 -25.01 -1.24 -17.75
N LEU A 118 -24.24 -1.27 -16.66
CA LEU A 118 -23.18 -2.25 -16.42
C LEU A 118 -23.73 -3.66 -16.32
N ILE A 119 -24.80 -3.88 -15.53
CA ILE A 119 -25.45 -5.19 -15.40
C ILE A 119 -25.94 -5.68 -16.77
N GLY A 120 -26.66 -4.80 -17.49
CA GLY A 120 -27.15 -5.11 -18.82
C GLY A 120 -26.00 -5.43 -19.78
N ALA A 121 -24.91 -4.67 -19.71
CA ALA A 121 -23.77 -4.91 -20.58
C ALA A 121 -22.98 -6.17 -20.22
N TRP A 122 -22.86 -6.52 -18.93
CA TRP A 122 -22.24 -7.77 -18.49
C TRP A 122 -23.04 -8.98 -18.98
N ASN A 123 -24.36 -8.98 -18.75
CA ASN A 123 -25.24 -10.08 -19.14
C ASN A 123 -25.37 -10.26 -20.65
N ASN A 124 -25.19 -9.19 -21.42
CA ASN A 124 -25.23 -9.22 -22.88
C ASN A 124 -23.83 -9.24 -23.52
N GLU A 125 -22.76 -9.41 -22.74
CA GLU A 125 -21.36 -9.45 -23.21
C GLU A 125 -20.92 -8.18 -23.99
N GLY A 126 -21.52 -7.04 -23.67
CA GLY A 126 -21.18 -5.74 -24.22
C GLY A 126 -22.33 -4.74 -24.21
N SER A 127 -22.00 -3.50 -24.57
CA SER A 127 -22.92 -2.37 -24.66
C SER A 127 -22.71 -1.61 -25.96
N LYS A 128 -23.56 -0.60 -26.22
CA LYS A 128 -23.34 0.38 -27.30
C LYS A 128 -22.29 1.44 -26.95
N SER A 129 -21.94 1.57 -25.66
CA SER A 129 -20.94 2.53 -25.20
C SER A 129 -19.55 1.92 -25.33
N MET A 130 -18.74 2.46 -26.25
CA MET A 130 -17.39 1.98 -26.50
C MET A 130 -16.50 2.12 -25.24
N ILE A 131 -16.67 3.18 -24.47
CA ILE A 131 -15.90 3.44 -23.24
C ILE A 131 -16.29 2.45 -22.13
N LEU A 132 -17.59 2.15 -21.99
CA LEU A 132 -18.05 1.11 -21.06
C LEU A 132 -17.52 -0.27 -21.50
N ASN A 133 -17.51 -0.56 -22.81
CA ASN A 133 -16.97 -1.81 -23.34
C ASN A 133 -15.47 -1.98 -23.05
N SER A 134 -14.69 -0.89 -23.08
CA SER A 134 -13.29 -0.94 -22.66
C SER A 134 -13.17 -1.39 -21.20
N THR A 135 -13.97 -0.82 -20.32
CA THR A 135 -13.97 -1.19 -18.89
C THR A 135 -14.48 -2.62 -18.67
N LEU A 136 -15.46 -3.07 -19.46
CA LEU A 136 -15.95 -4.45 -19.42
C LEU A 136 -14.88 -5.46 -19.83
N LYS A 137 -14.05 -5.14 -20.84
CA LYS A 137 -12.92 -6.00 -21.22
C LYS A 137 -11.94 -6.15 -20.06
N ASP A 138 -11.64 -5.06 -19.35
CA ASP A 138 -10.77 -5.10 -18.17
C ASP A 138 -11.35 -5.96 -17.04
N ILE A 139 -12.67 -5.84 -16.78
CA ILE A 139 -13.37 -6.67 -15.78
C ILE A 139 -13.32 -8.14 -16.20
N PHE A 140 -13.63 -8.43 -17.46
CA PHE A 140 -13.60 -9.80 -17.99
C PHE A 140 -12.20 -10.42 -17.87
N GLN A 141 -11.17 -9.71 -18.31
CA GLN A 141 -9.79 -10.17 -18.21
C GLN A 141 -9.40 -10.45 -16.76
N LEU A 142 -9.75 -9.54 -15.83
CA LEU A 142 -9.50 -9.74 -14.41
C LEU A 142 -10.22 -11.00 -13.87
N THR A 143 -11.49 -11.20 -14.23
CA THR A 143 -12.23 -12.39 -13.78
C THR A 143 -11.63 -13.68 -14.31
N LEU A 144 -11.09 -13.68 -15.54
CA LEU A 144 -10.38 -14.82 -16.09
C LEU A 144 -9.05 -15.07 -15.37
N ASP A 145 -8.25 -14.02 -15.17
CA ASP A 145 -6.93 -14.13 -14.52
C ASP A 145 -7.03 -14.64 -13.08
N LEU A 146 -8.14 -14.30 -12.40
CA LEU A 146 -8.42 -14.72 -11.03
C LEU A 146 -9.25 -16.00 -10.94
N ASP A 147 -9.72 -16.58 -12.04
CA ASP A 147 -10.70 -17.68 -12.05
C ASP A 147 -11.96 -17.38 -11.21
N VAL A 148 -12.48 -16.15 -11.33
CA VAL A 148 -13.64 -15.67 -10.59
C VAL A 148 -14.92 -15.88 -11.40
N MET A 149 -15.95 -16.44 -10.76
CA MET A 149 -17.32 -16.39 -11.28
C MET A 149 -18.02 -15.13 -10.74
N LEU A 150 -18.07 -14.07 -11.54
CA LEU A 150 -18.69 -12.81 -11.17
C LEU A 150 -20.19 -12.77 -11.56
N ASN A 151 -21.07 -12.57 -10.59
CA ASN A 151 -22.48 -12.27 -10.81
C ASN A 151 -22.78 -10.84 -10.36
N LEU A 152 -23.55 -10.11 -11.16
CA LEU A 152 -23.96 -8.75 -10.85
C LEU A 152 -25.44 -8.71 -10.47
N HIS A 153 -25.73 -8.05 -9.35
CA HIS A 153 -27.07 -7.84 -8.82
C HIS A 153 -27.37 -6.36 -8.74
N PHE A 154 -28.60 -5.98 -9.10
CA PHE A 154 -29.03 -4.60 -8.94
C PHE A 154 -29.36 -4.32 -7.47
N VAL A 155 -28.80 -3.24 -6.93
CA VAL A 155 -29.21 -2.66 -5.66
C VAL A 155 -29.68 -1.22 -5.89
N PRO A 156 -30.83 -0.78 -5.36
CA PRO A 156 -31.21 0.63 -5.41
C PRO A 156 -30.18 1.49 -4.68
N SER A 157 -29.83 2.67 -5.20
CA SER A 157 -28.78 3.53 -4.63
C SER A 157 -28.98 3.85 -3.14
N LYS A 158 -30.23 4.00 -2.67
CA LYS A 158 -30.56 4.21 -1.24
C LYS A 158 -30.16 3.05 -0.33
N LEU A 159 -30.01 1.85 -0.88
CA LEU A 159 -29.63 0.62 -0.19
C LEU A 159 -28.18 0.22 -0.52
N ASN A 160 -27.47 1.00 -1.33
CA ASN A 160 -26.10 0.71 -1.71
C ASN A 160 -25.15 1.10 -0.56
N LEU A 161 -24.56 0.10 0.08
CA LEU A 161 -23.65 0.30 1.22
C LEU A 161 -22.34 1.00 0.84
N ALA A 162 -22.04 1.10 -0.46
CA ALA A 162 -20.87 1.81 -0.98
C ALA A 162 -21.11 3.32 -1.21
N ASP A 163 -22.35 3.82 -1.08
CA ASP A 163 -22.69 5.25 -1.26
C ASP A 163 -22.00 6.15 -0.23
N GLU A 164 -21.92 5.71 1.03
CA GLU A 164 -21.21 6.47 2.06
C GLU A 164 -19.68 6.47 1.83
N PRO A 165 -19.02 5.31 1.57
CA PRO A 165 -17.61 5.27 1.18
C PRO A 165 -17.26 6.10 -0.07
N SER A 166 -18.16 6.20 -1.06
CA SER A 166 -17.92 6.97 -2.30
C SER A 166 -18.07 8.48 -2.10
N ARG A 167 -18.64 8.94 -0.98
CA ARG A 167 -18.90 10.36 -0.70
C ARG A 167 -18.20 10.91 0.53
N LYS A 168 -17.79 10.04 1.46
CA LYS A 168 -17.16 10.46 2.70
C LYS A 168 -15.79 11.08 2.42
N LEU A 169 -15.71 12.38 2.62
CA LEU A 169 -14.47 13.15 2.65
C LEU A 169 -13.92 13.17 4.07
N SER A 170 -12.65 12.81 4.21
CA SER A 170 -11.87 12.87 5.44
C SER A 170 -10.94 14.08 5.41
N LYS A 171 -10.36 14.45 6.55
CA LYS A 171 -9.35 15.53 6.61
C LYS A 171 -8.10 15.22 5.76
N SER A 172 -7.84 13.95 5.48
CA SER A 172 -6.78 13.49 4.55
C SER A 172 -7.16 13.61 3.07
N ASP A 173 -8.45 13.81 2.74
CA ASP A 173 -8.92 14.05 1.38
C ASP A 173 -8.92 15.57 1.02
N ALA A 174 -8.43 16.43 1.91
CA ALA A 174 -8.35 17.87 1.66
C ALA A 174 -7.16 18.17 0.73
N THR A 175 -7.46 18.66 -0.47
CA THR A 175 -6.46 19.12 -1.44
C THR A 175 -6.52 20.63 -1.59
N LEU A 176 -5.38 21.24 -1.95
CA LEU A 176 -5.36 22.63 -2.38
C LEU A 176 -5.98 22.72 -3.78
N ASP A 177 -6.70 23.80 -4.06
CA ASP A 177 -7.15 24.06 -5.42
C ASP A 177 -5.95 24.28 -6.35
N ASN A 178 -6.12 23.95 -7.64
CA ASN A 178 -5.03 23.97 -8.60
C ASN A 178 -4.36 25.34 -8.70
N GLU A 179 -5.12 26.44 -8.62
CA GLU A 179 -4.58 27.79 -8.75
C GLU A 179 -3.70 28.16 -7.55
N THR A 180 -4.15 27.85 -6.34
CA THR A 180 -3.36 28.02 -5.11
C THR A 180 -2.11 27.12 -5.12
N TRP A 181 -2.23 25.89 -5.61
CA TRP A 181 -1.10 24.99 -5.76
C TRP A 181 -0.06 25.52 -6.76
N TYR A 182 -0.50 26.02 -7.91
CA TYR A 182 0.40 26.62 -8.91
C TYR A 182 1.15 27.83 -8.34
N LYS A 183 0.47 28.69 -7.58
CA LYS A 183 1.12 29.81 -6.88
C LYS A 183 2.17 29.29 -5.90
N ILE A 184 1.87 28.26 -5.11
CA ILE A 184 2.84 27.66 -4.18
C ILE A 184 4.04 27.07 -4.93
N GLN A 185 3.81 26.38 -6.05
CA GLN A 185 4.88 25.86 -6.93
C GLN A 185 5.78 26.95 -7.48
N GLU A 186 5.19 28.04 -7.98
CA GLU A 186 5.91 29.18 -8.53
C GLU A 186 6.76 29.88 -7.46
N TYR A 187 6.21 30.09 -6.26
CA TYR A 187 6.90 30.81 -5.19
C TYR A 187 7.93 29.97 -4.44
N PHE A 188 7.71 28.66 -4.26
CA PHE A 188 8.55 27.83 -3.37
C PHE A 188 9.24 26.64 -4.06
N GLY A 189 8.89 26.30 -5.31
CA GLY A 189 9.40 25.10 -6.00
C GLY A 189 10.72 25.29 -6.76
N GLY A 190 11.07 26.50 -7.18
CA GLY A 190 12.28 26.77 -7.98
C GLY A 190 12.33 26.00 -9.33
N ASN A 191 13.49 26.00 -10.01
CA ASN A 191 13.66 25.40 -11.35
C ASN A 191 13.52 23.86 -11.42
N THR A 192 13.50 23.18 -10.28
CA THR A 192 13.40 21.70 -10.17
C THR A 192 12.07 21.23 -9.58
N GLY A 193 11.21 22.15 -9.15
CA GLY A 193 10.02 21.88 -8.34
C GLY A 193 10.34 21.57 -6.87
N HIS A 194 9.30 21.54 -6.03
CA HIS A 194 9.42 21.23 -4.61
C HIS A 194 10.16 19.91 -4.38
N THR A 195 11.11 19.90 -3.45
CA THR A 195 11.75 18.66 -2.98
C THR A 195 10.92 17.91 -1.94
N ILE A 196 9.80 18.50 -1.49
CA ILE A 196 8.81 17.90 -0.62
C ILE A 196 7.45 18.16 -1.25
N ASP A 197 6.87 17.12 -1.84
CA ASP A 197 5.51 17.18 -2.34
C ASP A 197 4.54 16.89 -1.18
N LEU A 198 3.73 17.89 -0.83
CA LEU A 198 2.67 17.78 0.18
C LEU A 198 1.56 16.80 -0.26
N MET A 199 1.45 16.50 -1.56
CA MET A 199 0.55 15.49 -2.12
C MET A 199 1.17 14.08 -2.16
N GLU A 200 2.51 13.94 -2.17
CA GLU A 200 3.17 12.62 -2.13
C GLU A 200 2.92 11.87 -0.82
N GLN A 201 2.60 12.52 0.31
CA GLN A 201 2.21 11.78 1.53
C GLN A 201 0.83 11.12 1.43
N ALA A 202 -0.05 11.61 0.56
CA ALA A 202 -1.33 10.97 0.26
C ALA A 202 -1.20 9.93 -0.87
N ASN A 203 -0.32 10.18 -1.85
CA ASN A 203 -0.02 9.28 -2.97
C ASN A 203 1.14 8.29 -2.72
N ALA A 204 1.70 8.23 -1.50
CA ALA A 204 2.70 7.25 -1.09
C ALA A 204 2.16 5.80 -0.96
N SER A 205 1.06 5.49 -1.65
CA SER A 205 0.89 4.18 -2.28
C SER A 205 1.48 4.25 -3.69
N ILE A 206 2.81 4.16 -3.79
CA ILE A 206 3.62 3.92 -5.02
C ILE A 206 3.84 5.20 -5.88
N SER A 207 5.03 5.81 -5.94
CA SER A 207 6.28 5.23 -6.45
C SER A 207 7.55 5.92 -5.91
N VAL A 208 8.64 5.17 -5.90
CA VAL A 208 9.89 5.42 -5.18
C VAL A 208 10.84 6.37 -5.93
N LYS A 209 11.27 7.47 -5.28
CA LYS A 209 12.66 7.94 -5.39
C LYS A 209 13.35 7.86 -4.03
N GLN A 210 14.16 6.82 -3.88
CA GLN A 210 15.03 6.48 -2.75
C GLN A 210 14.38 6.14 -1.40
N ALA A 211 13.77 4.96 -1.37
CA ALA A 211 14.18 3.89 -0.46
C ALA A 211 13.73 2.56 -1.08
N THR A 212 14.64 1.61 -1.26
CA THR A 212 14.23 0.24 -1.58
C THR A 212 13.43 -0.27 -0.37
N PRO A 213 12.17 -0.70 -0.53
CA PRO A 213 11.45 -1.30 0.60
C PRO A 213 12.29 -2.47 1.11
N LEU A 214 12.63 -2.43 2.40
CA LEU A 214 13.23 -3.55 3.12
C LEU A 214 12.18 -4.65 3.21
N MET A 215 12.04 -5.43 2.14
CA MET A 215 11.27 -6.67 2.16
C MET A 215 11.80 -7.52 3.32
N PHE A 216 10.92 -8.19 4.08
CA PHE A 216 11.32 -9.03 5.23
C PHE A 216 12.45 -10.01 4.90
N SER A 217 12.53 -10.49 3.65
CA SER A 217 13.63 -11.34 3.17
C SER A 217 14.98 -10.62 3.03
N LYS A 218 14.97 -9.34 2.63
CA LYS A 218 16.15 -8.46 2.57
C LYS A 218 16.56 -7.99 3.97
N LEU A 219 15.58 -7.65 4.81
CA LEU A 219 15.81 -7.30 6.22
C LEU A 219 16.43 -8.47 6.97
N GLY A 220 15.90 -9.69 6.81
CA GLY A 220 16.49 -10.89 7.43
C GLY A 220 17.92 -11.14 6.96
N LYS A 221 18.24 -10.94 5.67
CA LYS A 221 19.62 -11.03 5.15
C LYS A 221 20.53 -9.96 5.75
N LEU A 222 20.05 -8.71 5.85
CA LEU A 222 20.78 -7.61 6.46
C LEU A 222 21.03 -7.86 7.95
N CYS A 223 20.01 -8.24 8.72
CA CYS A 223 20.13 -8.58 10.13
C CYS A 223 21.08 -9.77 10.35
N ARG A 224 21.05 -10.80 9.49
CA ARG A 224 22.04 -11.89 9.53
C ARG A 224 23.45 -11.39 9.27
N HIS A 225 23.64 -10.55 8.25
CA HIS A 225 24.94 -9.95 7.95
C HIS A 225 25.47 -9.13 9.12
N LEU A 226 24.67 -8.19 9.65
CA LEU A 226 25.05 -7.37 10.80
C LEU A 226 25.31 -8.23 12.05
N SER A 227 24.47 -9.24 12.30
CA SER A 227 24.68 -10.15 13.42
C SER A 227 25.98 -10.95 13.31
N TYR A 228 26.33 -11.39 12.09
CA TYR A 228 27.63 -11.99 11.79
C TYR A 228 28.78 -11.00 12.02
N ARG A 229 28.67 -9.77 11.49
CA ARG A 229 29.68 -8.71 11.71
C ARG A 229 29.92 -8.45 13.19
N VAL A 230 28.87 -8.33 14.01
CA VAL A 230 29.03 -8.16 15.47
C VAL A 230 29.78 -9.31 16.13
N SER A 231 29.66 -10.53 15.61
CA SER A 231 30.33 -11.71 16.17
C SER A 231 31.79 -11.84 15.76
N VAL A 232 32.16 -11.36 14.57
CA VAL A 232 33.53 -11.50 14.04
C VAL A 232 34.38 -10.23 14.14
N GLU A 233 33.75 -9.06 14.34
CA GLU A 233 34.45 -7.78 14.40
C GLU A 233 35.30 -7.65 15.66
N VAL A 234 36.56 -7.26 15.48
CA VAL A 234 37.55 -7.13 16.58
C VAL A 234 37.55 -5.71 17.14
N ASP A 235 37.32 -4.71 16.28
CA ASP A 235 37.25 -3.32 16.70
C ASP A 235 35.96 -3.04 17.49
N ARG A 236 36.12 -2.66 18.76
CA ARG A 236 35.00 -2.49 19.70
C ARG A 236 34.00 -1.42 19.25
N ILE A 237 34.48 -0.36 18.59
CA ILE A 237 33.64 0.73 18.08
C ILE A 237 32.82 0.25 16.88
N SER A 238 33.46 -0.41 15.92
CA SER A 238 32.77 -0.95 14.74
C SER A 238 31.76 -2.02 15.15
N LYS A 239 32.12 -2.89 16.11
CA LYS A 239 31.22 -3.87 16.72
C LYS A 239 29.99 -3.20 17.37
N PHE A 240 30.18 -2.09 18.07
CA PHE A 240 29.09 -1.28 18.61
C PHE A 240 28.18 -0.71 17.51
N LEU A 241 28.75 -0.17 16.43
CA LEU A 241 27.97 0.41 15.32
C LEU A 241 27.15 -0.67 14.58
N TYR A 242 27.72 -1.85 14.34
CA TYR A 242 26.95 -2.96 13.76
C TYR A 242 25.84 -3.45 14.69
N ALA A 243 26.09 -3.49 16.01
CA ALA A 243 25.08 -3.88 16.99
C ALA A 243 23.96 -2.83 17.09
N ARG A 244 24.32 -1.54 17.00
CA ARG A 244 23.38 -0.41 16.93
C ARG A 244 22.47 -0.55 15.71
N ASP A 245 23.05 -0.73 14.52
CA ASP A 245 22.29 -0.81 13.27
C ASP A 245 21.38 -2.05 13.26
N LEU A 246 21.87 -3.18 13.77
CA LEU A 246 21.09 -4.39 13.96
C LEU A 246 19.87 -4.15 14.87
N ALA A 247 20.07 -3.53 16.02
CA ALA A 247 18.99 -3.20 16.95
C ALA A 247 18.01 -2.19 16.37
N TYR A 248 18.53 -1.14 15.71
CA TYR A 248 17.75 -0.09 15.08
C TYR A 248 16.83 -0.64 13.99
N PHE A 249 17.35 -1.43 13.04
CA PHE A 249 16.52 -2.03 11.99
C PHE A 249 15.52 -3.05 12.52
N SER A 250 15.90 -3.81 13.56
CA SER A 250 14.99 -4.77 14.20
C SER A 250 13.84 -4.05 14.90
N ILE A 251 14.10 -2.96 15.63
CA ILE A 251 13.05 -2.17 16.27
C ILE A 251 12.22 -1.44 15.21
N LEU A 252 12.85 -0.80 14.23
CA LEU A 252 12.16 -0.07 13.16
C LEU A 252 11.18 -0.95 12.38
N SER A 253 11.49 -2.23 12.17
CA SER A 253 10.58 -3.16 11.51
C SER A 253 9.40 -3.61 12.36
N HIS A 254 9.47 -3.45 13.68
CA HIS A 254 8.42 -3.84 14.65
C HIS A 254 7.73 -2.62 15.29
N SER A 255 8.27 -1.42 15.08
CA SER A 255 7.70 -0.14 15.47
C SER A 255 7.15 0.50 14.21
N ASP A 256 5.85 0.72 14.13
CA ASP A 256 5.20 1.44 13.01
C ASP A 256 5.57 2.95 13.04
N ARG A 257 6.88 3.23 12.98
CA ARG A 257 7.53 4.52 13.23
C ARG A 257 8.45 4.86 12.07
N ARG A 258 8.64 6.16 11.85
CA ARG A 258 9.64 6.63 10.88
C ARG A 258 11.02 6.45 11.49
N GLY A 259 12.00 6.07 10.68
CA GLY A 259 13.39 5.93 11.13
C GLY A 259 13.93 7.21 11.78
N GLY A 260 13.63 8.37 11.18
CA GLY A 260 14.04 9.67 11.74
C GLY A 260 13.51 9.89 13.17
N ASP A 261 12.27 9.48 13.45
CA ASP A 261 11.71 9.58 14.79
C ASP A 261 12.44 8.62 15.74
N LEU A 262 12.61 7.35 15.34
CA LEU A 262 13.32 6.34 16.14
C LEU A 262 14.76 6.73 16.48
N GLY A 263 15.44 7.44 15.57
CA GLY A 263 16.78 7.99 15.79
C GLY A 263 16.83 9.05 16.91
N LEU A 264 15.73 9.74 17.17
CA LEU A 264 15.58 10.72 18.25
C LEU A 264 15.17 10.10 19.60
N LEU A 265 15.01 8.77 19.67
CA LEU A 265 14.59 8.10 20.88
C LEU A 265 15.61 8.28 22.01
N THR A 266 15.15 8.77 23.17
CA THR A 266 15.97 8.96 24.37
C THR A 266 15.77 7.83 25.38
N ALA A 267 16.79 7.61 26.22
CA ALA A 267 16.85 6.47 27.12
C ALA A 267 15.79 6.53 28.24
N ASP A 268 15.45 7.72 28.73
CA ASP A 268 14.39 7.98 29.72
C ASP A 268 12.99 7.57 29.22
N ARG A 269 12.86 7.37 27.92
CA ARG A 269 11.61 6.95 27.25
C ARG A 269 11.54 5.46 26.96
N CYS A 270 12.55 4.70 27.33
CA CYS A 270 12.60 3.26 27.15
C CYS A 270 12.57 2.56 28.51
N LEU A 271 11.56 1.73 28.74
CA LEU A 271 11.45 0.92 29.95
C LEU A 271 11.47 -0.56 29.58
N GLN A 272 12.34 -1.33 30.23
CA GLN A 272 12.29 -2.78 30.13
C GLN A 272 11.10 -3.29 30.94
N MET A 273 10.31 -4.20 30.36
CA MET A 273 9.18 -4.78 31.08
C MET A 273 9.68 -5.73 32.20
N PRO A 274 8.95 -5.83 33.34
CA PRO A 274 9.37 -6.65 34.49
C PRO A 274 9.55 -8.14 34.17
N ASP A 275 8.80 -8.66 33.19
CA ASP A 275 8.88 -10.03 32.70
C ASP A 275 10.03 -10.28 31.71
N SER A 276 10.82 -9.24 31.38
CA SER A 276 11.95 -9.26 30.43
C SER A 276 11.61 -9.57 28.98
N ASP A 277 10.33 -9.71 28.66
CA ASP A 277 9.87 -10.09 27.32
C ASP A 277 9.69 -8.84 26.46
N GLY A 278 9.30 -7.68 27.00
CA GLY A 278 9.09 -6.48 26.19
C GLY A 278 10.01 -5.30 26.49
N ILE A 279 10.04 -4.35 25.56
CA ILE A 279 10.54 -2.98 25.76
C ILE A 279 9.36 -2.04 25.54
N PHE A 280 9.02 -1.25 26.55
CA PHE A 280 8.06 -0.16 26.44
C PHE A 280 8.77 1.10 25.95
N VAL A 281 8.21 1.75 24.93
CA VAL A 281 8.78 2.95 24.31
C VAL A 281 7.74 4.06 24.30
N SER A 282 8.07 5.19 24.93
CA SER A 282 7.22 6.39 25.01
C SER A 282 7.78 7.52 24.13
N GLN A 283 7.30 7.66 22.90
CA GLN A 283 7.89 8.60 21.94
C GLN A 283 6.97 9.79 21.61
N THR A 284 7.52 11.00 21.62
CA THR A 284 6.89 12.20 21.03
C THR A 284 7.33 12.32 19.57
N ALA A 285 6.40 12.59 18.67
CA ALA A 285 6.70 12.76 17.25
C ALA A 285 6.92 14.26 16.97
N ASP A 286 8.16 14.66 16.77
CA ASP A 286 8.55 16.08 16.76
C ASP A 286 8.17 16.86 15.48
N LYS A 287 7.35 16.31 14.58
CA LYS A 287 6.97 17.00 13.33
C LYS A 287 5.49 17.12 13.00
N VAL A 288 4.57 16.78 13.90
CA VAL A 288 3.14 17.11 13.73
C VAL A 288 2.51 17.43 15.08
N SER A 289 2.36 18.72 15.40
CA SER A 289 1.41 19.34 16.35
C SER A 289 0.73 18.46 17.41
N THR A 290 1.49 17.63 18.13
CA THR A 290 1.06 16.96 19.36
C THR A 290 2.16 17.14 20.37
N LEU A 291 2.39 18.41 20.72
CA LEU A 291 3.30 18.81 21.79
C LEU A 291 2.85 18.30 23.19
N ASP A 292 1.70 17.63 23.31
CA ASP A 292 1.13 17.22 24.59
C ASP A 292 0.70 15.74 24.71
N ASN A 293 1.02 14.86 23.75
CA ASN A 293 0.61 13.45 23.91
C ASN A 293 1.66 12.42 23.42
N PRO A 294 2.50 11.87 24.31
CA PRO A 294 3.46 10.82 23.92
C PRO A 294 2.71 9.59 23.42
N ARG A 295 3.08 9.09 22.24
CA ARG A 295 2.53 7.84 21.71
C ARG A 295 3.35 6.67 22.21
N ASN A 296 2.78 5.95 23.17
CA ASN A 296 3.38 4.76 23.76
C ASN A 296 3.21 3.55 22.84
N PHE A 297 4.25 2.74 22.71
CA PHE A 297 4.18 1.45 22.03
C PHE A 297 5.06 0.41 22.73
N ILE A 298 4.73 -0.86 22.53
CA ILE A 298 5.45 -1.99 23.13
C ILE A 298 6.14 -2.76 22.01
N VAL A 299 7.42 -3.04 22.22
CA VAL A 299 8.23 -3.89 21.36
C VAL A 299 8.37 -5.25 22.04
N LEU A 300 7.80 -6.28 21.41
CA LEU A 300 7.80 -7.65 21.92
C LEU A 300 8.85 -8.52 21.20
N PRO A 301 9.25 -9.69 21.74
CA PRO A 301 10.16 -10.60 21.08
C PRO A 301 9.51 -11.15 19.81
N SER A 302 10.29 -11.27 18.75
CA SER A 302 9.86 -11.97 17.54
C SER A 302 10.22 -13.46 17.61
N LYS A 303 9.40 -14.29 16.96
CA LYS A 303 9.71 -15.72 16.74
C LYS A 303 10.90 -15.91 15.81
N ASP A 304 11.13 -14.94 14.91
CA ASP A 304 12.32 -14.95 14.06
C ASP A 304 13.50 -14.37 14.85
N SER A 305 14.44 -15.26 15.18
CA SER A 305 15.62 -14.97 15.98
C SER A 305 16.61 -14.00 15.30
N ASP A 306 16.58 -13.86 13.97
CA ASP A 306 17.47 -12.96 13.23
C ASP A 306 17.02 -11.51 13.31
N ILE A 307 15.70 -11.27 13.23
CA ILE A 307 15.09 -9.94 13.27
C ILE A 307 14.48 -9.59 14.64
N CYS A 308 14.68 -10.43 15.66
CA CYS A 308 14.07 -10.25 16.98
C CYS A 308 14.54 -8.95 17.66
N PRO A 309 13.64 -7.97 17.86
CA PRO A 309 14.03 -6.63 18.30
C PRO A 309 14.53 -6.63 19.74
N VAL A 310 13.89 -7.37 20.65
CA VAL A 310 14.29 -7.45 22.05
C VAL A 310 15.66 -8.12 22.20
N LYS A 311 15.89 -9.22 21.49
CA LYS A 311 17.19 -9.93 21.48
C LYS A 311 18.30 -9.03 20.93
N ASN A 312 18.07 -8.41 19.80
CA ASN A 312 19.07 -7.56 19.13
C ASN A 312 19.34 -6.27 19.91
N PHE A 313 18.32 -5.72 20.57
CA PHE A 313 18.49 -4.59 21.49
C PHE A 313 19.33 -4.97 22.71
N LYS A 314 19.06 -6.11 23.36
CA LYS A 314 19.90 -6.62 24.47
C LYS A 314 21.36 -6.79 24.02
N LYS A 315 21.60 -7.32 22.81
CA LYS A 315 22.94 -7.43 22.21
C LYS A 315 23.60 -6.06 22.04
N TYR A 316 22.86 -5.04 21.59
CA TYR A 316 23.35 -3.67 21.51
C TYR A 316 23.74 -3.09 22.88
N ILE A 317 22.89 -3.22 23.89
CA ILE A 317 23.16 -2.74 25.25
C ILE A 317 24.42 -3.41 25.83
N THR A 318 24.62 -4.71 25.62
CA THR A 318 25.83 -5.41 26.07
C THR A 318 27.10 -4.85 25.42
N ASN A 319 27.08 -4.60 24.10
CA ASN A 319 28.23 -4.01 23.40
C ASN A 319 28.49 -2.54 23.81
N ALA A 320 27.44 -1.80 24.18
CA ALA A 320 27.59 -0.46 24.73
C ALA A 320 28.32 -0.47 26.08
N LYS A 321 27.98 -1.43 26.95
CA LYS A 321 28.65 -1.61 28.25
C LYS A 321 30.13 -1.92 28.11
N GLU A 322 30.54 -2.67 27.07
CA GLU A 322 31.97 -2.92 26.76
C GLU A 322 32.75 -1.63 26.43
N LEU A 323 32.06 -0.56 26.04
CA LEU A 323 32.62 0.77 25.76
C LEU A 323 32.37 1.77 26.90
N ASN A 324 31.91 1.32 28.07
CA ASN A 324 31.50 2.16 29.20
C ASN A 324 30.39 3.16 28.84
N ILE A 325 29.55 2.84 27.85
CA ILE A 325 28.39 3.64 27.47
C ILE A 325 27.20 3.19 28.31
N THR A 326 26.64 4.12 29.07
CA THR A 326 25.40 3.92 29.84
C THR A 326 24.23 4.67 29.19
N PHE A 327 23.07 4.02 29.16
CA PHE A 327 21.82 4.59 28.64
C PHE A 327 20.91 4.96 29.80
N MET A 328 21.37 5.88 30.65
CA MET A 328 20.54 6.49 31.70
C MET A 328 19.92 7.80 31.20
N GLU A 329 20.67 8.54 30.38
CA GLU A 329 20.27 9.83 29.81
C GLU A 329 20.77 9.93 28.35
N GLY A 330 20.12 10.79 27.55
CA GLY A 330 20.48 11.03 26.16
C GLY A 330 19.87 10.05 25.15
N TYR A 331 20.39 10.04 23.93
CA TYR A 331 19.88 9.22 22.82
C TYR A 331 20.23 7.73 23.01
N VAL A 332 19.27 6.88 22.67
CA VAL A 332 19.40 5.42 22.67
C VAL A 332 20.31 4.98 21.54
N PHE A 333 20.08 5.47 20.32
CA PHE A 333 20.91 5.15 19.17
C PHE A 333 21.92 6.27 18.93
N ARG A 334 23.18 6.00 19.29
CA ARG A 334 24.27 6.99 19.23
C ARG A 334 25.12 6.85 17.97
N ILE A 335 25.66 7.96 17.50
CA ILE A 335 26.56 7.98 16.33
C ILE A 335 28.04 8.03 16.74
N ARG A 336 28.90 7.68 15.79
CA ARG A 336 30.32 7.97 15.88
C ARG A 336 30.56 9.39 15.38
N ASP A 337 31.38 10.14 16.08
CA ASP A 337 31.84 11.45 15.59
C ASP A 337 32.60 11.29 14.25
N LYS A 338 32.43 12.25 13.34
CA LYS A 338 33.07 12.22 12.01
C LYS A 338 34.56 12.56 12.12
N GLY A 339 34.97 13.30 13.14
CA GLY A 339 36.37 13.71 13.38
C GLY A 339 37.15 12.81 14.33
N SER A 340 36.49 12.00 15.16
CA SER A 340 37.12 11.15 16.17
C SER A 340 36.56 9.73 16.20
N ARG A 341 37.36 8.77 16.69
CA ARG A 341 36.90 7.38 16.92
C ARG A 341 36.06 7.25 18.20
N THR A 342 35.29 8.28 18.56
CA THR A 342 34.48 8.28 19.78
C THR A 342 33.00 8.22 19.46
N ILE A 343 32.22 7.64 20.37
CA ILE A 343 30.76 7.63 20.28
C ILE A 343 30.23 8.87 20.98
N VAL A 344 29.40 9.65 20.29
CA VAL A 344 28.81 10.89 20.79
C VAL A 344 27.32 10.72 21.05
N ASN A 345 26.80 11.50 21.99
CA ASN A 345 25.38 11.51 22.34
C ASN A 345 24.57 12.35 21.34
N GLU A 346 24.56 11.91 20.09
CA GLU A 346 23.82 12.53 18.98
C GLU A 346 22.94 11.48 18.28
N PRO A 347 21.78 11.89 17.73
CA PRO A 347 20.81 10.98 17.17
C PRO A 347 21.29 10.37 15.84
N VAL A 348 20.85 9.15 15.56
CA VAL A 348 21.12 8.50 14.28
C VAL A 348 20.29 9.17 13.17
N THR A 349 20.97 9.56 12.10
CA THR A 349 20.35 9.97 10.82
C THR A 349 20.72 8.98 9.72
N SER A 350 20.03 9.05 8.57
CA SER A 350 20.30 8.17 7.41
C SER A 350 21.75 8.22 6.93
N SER A 351 22.45 9.34 7.10
CA SER A 351 23.86 9.52 6.73
C SER A 351 24.86 8.89 7.71
N CYS A 352 24.39 8.34 8.84
CA CYS A 352 25.23 7.84 9.93
C CYS A 352 25.20 6.30 10.07
N MET A 353 24.46 5.61 9.19
CA MET A 353 24.41 4.15 9.16
C MET A 353 25.72 3.59 8.59
N THR A 354 26.15 2.44 9.09
CA THR A 354 27.30 1.75 8.49
C THR A 354 26.97 1.39 7.05
N GLU A 355 27.93 1.56 6.12
CA GLU A 355 27.76 1.12 4.73
C GLU A 355 27.50 -0.39 4.73
N THR A 356 26.28 -0.77 4.39
CA THR A 356 25.81 -2.16 4.28
C THR A 356 25.95 -2.69 2.87
#